data_AF-A0A133V0A0-F1
#
_entry.id   AF-A0A133V0A0-F1
#
_cell.length_a   1.000
_cell.length_b   1.000
_cell.length_c   1.000
_cell.angle_alpha   90.00
_cell.angle_beta   90.00
_cell.angle_gamma   90.00
#
_symmetry.space_group_name_H-M   'P 1'
#
loop_
_entity.id
_entity.type
_entity.pdbx_description
1 polymer ?
#
loop_
_entity_poly.entity_id
_entity_poly.type
_entity_poly.pdbx_seq_one_letter_code
_entity_poly.pdbx_strand_id
1 'polypeptide(L)'
;MREHEADTVIAFNAPFDFRFIRTRALILQERKPLAGYYMFNEKSWLKSFTRFRRYSLDYVAKELGIGEKVGKGHQMPMLYWKGETNKIVKHCRKDVELLIRVHERCLEVEKGKKRITVIKESEPSKEKKEEKIPRFR
;
A
#
# COMPACT_ATOMS: atom_id res chain seq x y z
N MET A 1 -25.25 -6.02 -16.18
CA MET A 1 -23.92 -5.59 -15.72
C MET A 1 -22.93 -6.44 -16.52
N ARG A 2 -21.94 -5.86 -17.22
CA ARG A 2 -20.95 -6.72 -17.90
C ARG A 2 -20.05 -7.30 -16.82
N GLU A 3 -20.11 -8.61 -16.63
CA GLU A 3 -19.18 -9.33 -15.76
C GLU A 3 -17.80 -9.24 -16.41
N HIS A 4 -16.91 -8.51 -15.76
CA HIS A 4 -15.51 -8.55 -16.11
C HIS A 4 -14.92 -9.77 -15.40
N GLU A 5 -14.70 -10.84 -16.14
CA GLU A 5 -13.90 -11.95 -15.65
C GLU A 5 -12.45 -11.51 -15.56
N ALA A 6 -11.84 -11.76 -14.41
CA ALA A 6 -10.42 -11.53 -14.16
C ALA A 6 -9.83 -12.84 -13.67
N ASP A 7 -8.65 -13.21 -14.14
CA ASP A 7 -7.97 -14.40 -13.63
C ASP A 7 -7.32 -14.13 -12.27
N THR A 8 -6.88 -12.88 -12.07
CA THR A 8 -6.12 -12.46 -10.89
C THR A 8 -6.66 -11.15 -10.31
N VAL A 9 -6.78 -11.12 -8.98
CA VAL A 9 -7.08 -9.91 -8.21
C VAL A 9 -5.83 -9.48 -7.47
N ILE A 10 -5.33 -8.29 -7.81
CA ILE A 10 -4.14 -7.69 -7.21
C ILE A 10 -4.56 -6.75 -6.09
N ALA A 11 -3.92 -6.88 -4.91
CA ALA A 11 -4.11 -5.95 -3.80
C ALA A 11 -2.78 -5.64 -3.11
N PHE A 12 -2.66 -4.41 -2.60
CA PHE A 12 -1.51 -3.99 -1.81
C PHE A 12 -1.81 -4.17 -0.32
N ASN A 13 -1.11 -5.09 0.35
CA ASN A 13 -1.47 -5.54 1.71
C ASN A 13 -2.77 -6.37 1.73
N ALA A 14 -2.89 -7.25 0.74
CA ALA A 14 -4.06 -8.05 0.42
C ALA A 14 -4.76 -8.79 1.59
N PRO A 15 -4.07 -9.29 2.64
CA PRO A 15 -4.73 -9.91 3.78
C PRO A 15 -5.77 -9.02 4.47
N PHE A 16 -5.61 -7.69 4.40
CA PHE A 16 -6.61 -6.75 4.92
C PHE A 16 -7.87 -6.75 4.05
N ASP A 17 -7.72 -6.42 2.76
CA ASP A 17 -8.84 -6.28 1.82
C ASP A 17 -9.62 -7.59 1.66
N PHE A 18 -8.93 -8.70 1.43
CA PHE A 18 -9.58 -9.98 1.19
C PHE A 18 -10.30 -10.52 2.42
N ARG A 19 -9.73 -10.33 3.62
CA ARG A 19 -10.41 -10.68 4.86
C ARG A 19 -11.64 -9.80 5.05
N PHE A 20 -11.51 -8.49 4.82
CA PHE A 20 -12.63 -7.55 4.97
C PHE A 20 -13.79 -7.89 4.03
N ILE A 21 -13.51 -8.10 2.73
CA ILE A 21 -14.51 -8.47 1.72
C ILE A 21 -15.21 -9.78 2.11
N ARG A 22 -14.45 -10.82 2.49
CA ARG A 22 -15.01 -12.11 2.92
C ARG A 22 -15.90 -11.96 4.14
N THR A 23 -15.45 -11.25 5.18
CA THR A 23 -16.24 -11.02 6.39
C THR A 23 -17.53 -10.28 6.08
N ARG A 24 -17.49 -9.24 5.23
CA ARG A 24 -18.71 -8.49 4.87
C ARG A 24 -19.67 -9.33 4.03
N ALA A 25 -19.17 -10.14 3.10
CA ALA A 25 -20.01 -11.07 2.34
C ALA A 25 -20.67 -12.11 3.24
N LEU A 26 -19.97 -12.65 4.23
CA LEU A 26 -20.56 -13.57 5.21
C LEU A 26 -21.71 -12.92 6.00
N ILE A 27 -21.54 -11.67 6.44
CA ILE A 27 -22.58 -10.91 7.15
C ILE A 27 -23.81 -10.67 6.25
N LEU A 28 -23.56 -10.37 4.97
CA LEU A 28 -24.61 -10.11 3.98
C LEU A 28 -25.18 -11.40 3.35
N GLN A 29 -24.74 -12.58 3.80
CA GLN A 29 -25.14 -13.89 3.25
C GLN A 29 -24.82 -14.07 1.76
N GLU A 30 -23.82 -13.34 1.27
CA GLU A 30 -23.32 -13.41 -0.11
C GLU A 30 -22.38 -14.62 -0.29
N ARG A 31 -22.54 -15.35 -1.40
CA ARG A 31 -21.75 -16.56 -1.65
C ARG A 31 -20.37 -16.21 -2.19
N LYS A 32 -19.34 -16.54 -1.40
CA LYS A 32 -17.92 -16.67 -1.79
C LYS A 32 -17.46 -15.64 -2.85
N PRO A 33 -17.42 -14.33 -2.55
CA PRO A 33 -17.19 -13.26 -3.52
C PRO A 33 -15.79 -13.27 -4.18
N LEU A 34 -14.87 -14.07 -3.65
CA LEU A 34 -13.48 -14.19 -4.14
C LEU A 34 -13.15 -15.64 -4.57
N ALA A 35 -14.14 -16.53 -4.70
CA ALA A 35 -13.90 -17.87 -5.22
C ALA A 35 -13.58 -17.82 -6.72
N GLY A 36 -12.64 -18.64 -7.17
CA GLY A 36 -12.21 -18.71 -8.57
C GLY A 36 -11.09 -17.75 -8.96
N TYR A 37 -10.85 -16.70 -8.17
CA TYR A 37 -9.78 -15.73 -8.46
C TYR A 37 -8.43 -16.12 -7.84
N TYR A 38 -7.35 -15.95 -8.59
CA TYR A 38 -6.02 -15.94 -8.02
C TYR A 38 -5.80 -14.62 -7.25
N MET A 39 -5.39 -14.73 -5.99
CA MET A 39 -5.26 -13.60 -5.08
C MET A 39 -3.79 -13.19 -4.96
N PHE A 40 -3.42 -12.05 -5.55
CA PHE A 40 -2.05 -11.58 -5.59
C PHE A 40 -1.79 -10.47 -4.56
N ASN A 41 -0.79 -10.67 -3.70
CA ASN A 41 -0.37 -9.67 -2.71
C ASN A 41 0.91 -8.96 -3.17
N GLU A 42 0.71 -7.80 -3.80
CA GLU A 42 1.76 -6.96 -4.36
C GLU A 42 2.87 -6.66 -3.35
N LYS A 43 2.49 -6.35 -2.11
CA LYS A 43 3.43 -5.98 -1.05
C LYS A 43 4.37 -7.14 -0.66
N SER A 44 3.88 -8.38 -0.67
CA SER A 44 4.69 -9.55 -0.36
C SER A 44 5.63 -9.89 -1.51
N TRP A 45 5.13 -9.81 -2.75
CA TRP A 45 5.95 -10.01 -3.93
C TRP A 45 7.05 -8.96 -4.02
N LEU A 46 6.74 -7.67 -3.86
CA LEU A 46 7.72 -6.59 -3.84
C LEU A 46 8.84 -6.83 -2.82
N LYS A 47 8.51 -7.33 -1.62
CA LYS A 47 9.49 -7.64 -0.58
C LYS A 47 10.45 -8.77 -0.95
N SER A 48 10.09 -9.66 -1.87
CA SER A 48 10.95 -10.78 -2.25
C SER A 48 12.16 -10.35 -3.07
N PHE A 49 12.07 -9.23 -3.79
CA PHE A 49 13.13 -8.76 -4.70
C PHE A 49 13.60 -7.31 -4.48
N THR A 50 12.99 -6.55 -3.57
CA THR A 50 13.42 -5.19 -3.20
C THR A 50 13.82 -5.10 -1.73
N ARG A 51 14.53 -4.03 -1.36
CA ARG A 51 14.84 -3.69 0.04
C ARG A 51 14.53 -2.23 0.32
N PHE A 52 13.25 -1.92 0.54
CA PHE A 52 12.80 -0.58 0.90
C PHE A 52 12.76 -0.38 2.43
N ARG A 53 12.99 0.86 2.88
CA ARG A 53 12.89 1.20 4.31
C ARG A 53 11.49 0.96 4.87
N ARG A 54 10.46 1.20 4.05
CA ARG A 54 9.04 1.02 4.39
C ARG A 54 8.30 0.45 3.19
N TYR A 55 7.20 -0.26 3.45
CA TYR A 55 6.38 -0.91 2.42
C TYR A 55 4.93 -0.41 2.48
N SER A 56 4.74 0.91 2.58
CA SER A 56 3.45 1.54 2.29
C SER A 56 3.37 1.83 0.79
N LEU A 57 2.16 1.75 0.22
CA LEU A 57 1.93 1.97 -1.21
C LEU A 57 2.48 3.32 -1.67
N ASP A 58 2.26 4.37 -0.88
CA ASP A 58 2.79 5.72 -1.12
C ASP A 58 4.33 5.77 -1.14
N TYR A 59 4.98 5.16 -0.16
CA TYR A 59 6.45 5.14 -0.07
C TYR A 59 7.06 4.37 -1.25
N VAL A 60 6.48 3.21 -1.58
CA VAL A 60 6.93 2.37 -2.69
C VAL A 60 6.78 3.11 -4.02
N ALA A 61 5.62 3.73 -4.27
CA ALA A 61 5.40 4.47 -5.50
C ALA A 61 6.38 5.63 -5.66
N LYS A 62 6.70 6.32 -4.56
CA LYS A 62 7.72 7.37 -4.55
C LYS A 62 9.11 6.84 -4.90
N GLU A 63 9.56 5.78 -4.23
CA GLU A 63 10.90 5.20 -4.48
C GLU A 63 11.01 4.59 -5.88
N LEU A 64 9.90 4.17 -6.50
CA LEU A 64 9.85 3.69 -7.87
C LEU A 64 9.71 4.81 -8.92
N GLY A 65 9.61 6.08 -8.50
CA GLY A 65 9.48 7.24 -9.41
C GLY A 65 8.10 7.41 -10.04
N ILE A 66 7.06 6.78 -9.49
CA ILE A 66 5.68 6.80 -10.02
C ILE A 66 4.90 8.02 -9.51
N GLY A 67 5.27 8.53 -8.33
CA GLY A 67 4.63 9.67 -7.66
C GLY A 67 4.16 9.33 -6.25
N GLU A 68 3.29 10.20 -5.71
CA GLU A 68 2.79 10.12 -4.34
C GLU A 68 1.25 10.06 -4.31
N LYS A 69 0.68 9.57 -3.21
CA LYS A 69 -0.76 9.58 -2.96
C LYS A 69 -1.29 11.00 -2.78
N VAL A 70 -2.55 11.20 -3.18
CA VAL A 70 -3.29 12.42 -2.85
C VAL A 70 -3.96 12.23 -1.48
N GLY A 71 -3.35 12.81 -0.44
CA GLY A 71 -3.84 12.74 0.94
C GLY A 71 -3.28 11.54 1.73
N LYS A 72 -3.39 11.61 3.05
CA LYS A 72 -2.84 10.61 3.98
C LYS A 72 -3.96 9.73 4.52
N GLY A 73 -3.73 8.42 4.66
CA GLY A 73 -4.75 7.47 5.12
C GLY A 73 -5.39 7.80 6.48
N HIS A 74 -4.70 8.51 7.37
CA HIS A 74 -5.26 8.95 8.66
C HIS A 74 -6.38 10.00 8.52
N GLN A 75 -6.53 10.61 7.34
CA GLN A 75 -7.62 11.55 7.06
C GLN A 75 -8.93 10.81 6.75
N MET A 76 -8.86 9.54 6.35
CA MET A 76 -10.04 8.77 5.91
C MET A 76 -11.15 8.69 6.97
N PRO A 77 -10.90 8.40 8.26
CA PRO A 77 -11.96 8.37 9.27
C PRO A 77 -12.76 9.67 9.36
N MET A 78 -12.08 10.82 9.26
CA MET A 78 -12.72 12.13 9.29
C MET A 78 -13.57 12.38 8.03
N LEU A 79 -13.09 11.94 6.86
CA LEU A 79 -13.86 12.04 5.62
C LEU A 79 -15.14 11.20 5.70
N TYR A 80 -15.06 9.98 6.25
CA TYR A 80 -16.23 9.13 6.48
C TYR A 80 -17.22 9.79 7.45
N TRP A 81 -16.73 10.31 8.57
CA TRP A 81 -17.56 11.00 9.56
C TRP A 81 -18.31 12.20 8.97
N LYS A 82 -17.64 12.98 8.12
CA LYS A 82 -18.21 14.17 7.46
C LYS A 82 -19.09 13.83 6.25
N GLY A 83 -19.18 12.57 5.84
CA GLY A 83 -19.90 12.19 4.63
C GLY A 83 -19.31 12.76 3.35
N GLU A 84 -17.99 13.02 3.29
CA GLU A 84 -17.33 13.61 2.12
C GLU A 84 -17.05 12.56 1.03
N THR A 85 -18.12 11.92 0.53
CA THR A 85 -18.08 10.77 -0.40
C THR A 85 -17.21 11.03 -1.63
N ASN A 86 -17.28 12.23 -2.22
CA ASN A 86 -16.48 12.57 -3.40
C ASN A 86 -14.97 12.53 -3.12
N LYS A 87 -14.53 12.96 -1.93
CA LYS A 87 -13.11 12.92 -1.54
C LYS A 87 -12.66 11.50 -1.22
N ILE A 88 -13.52 10.70 -0.59
CA ILE A 88 -13.29 9.27 -0.31
C ILE A 88 -13.10 8.51 -1.63
N VAL A 89 -14.05 8.64 -2.57
CA VAL A 89 -13.99 7.98 -3.87
C VAL A 89 -12.74 8.40 -4.64
N LYS A 90 -12.40 9.70 -4.63
CA LYS A 90 -11.18 10.21 -5.27
C LYS A 90 -9.92 9.59 -4.67
N HIS A 91 -9.85 9.46 -3.35
CA HIS A 91 -8.72 8.82 -2.67
C HIS A 91 -8.61 7.33 -3.03
N CYS A 92 -9.71 6.58 -2.97
CA CYS A 92 -9.73 5.15 -3.31
C CYS A 92 -9.36 4.90 -4.78
N ARG A 93 -9.87 5.71 -5.72
CA ARG A 93 -9.48 5.61 -7.13
C ARG A 93 -7.98 5.84 -7.31
N LYS A 94 -7.43 6.84 -6.62
CA LYS A 94 -6.00 7.14 -6.73
C LYS A 94 -5.13 6.00 -6.18
N ASP A 95 -5.56 5.36 -5.11
CA ASP A 95 -4.88 4.18 -4.55
C ASP A 95 -4.83 3.02 -5.55
N VAL A 96 -5.93 2.75 -6.25
CA VAL A 96 -5.99 1.71 -7.29
C VAL A 96 -5.09 2.07 -8.47
N GLU A 97 -5.14 3.31 -8.97
CA GLU A 97 -4.25 3.78 -10.04
C GLU A 97 -2.77 3.62 -9.67
N LEU A 98 -2.42 3.98 -8.43
CA LEU A 98 -1.05 3.88 -7.95
C LEU A 98 -0.59 2.42 -7.85
N LEU A 99 -1.48 1.54 -7.36
CA LEU A 99 -1.22 0.10 -7.28
C LEU A 99 -0.96 -0.50 -8.66
N ILE A 100 -1.78 -0.18 -9.66
CA ILE A 100 -1.61 -0.66 -11.03
C ILE A 100 -0.23 -0.25 -11.56
N ARG A 101 0.14 1.03 -11.44
CA ARG A 101 1.45 1.52 -11.90
C ARG A 101 2.62 0.90 -11.15
N VAL A 102 2.47 0.67 -9.84
CA VAL A 102 3.49 -0.04 -9.04
C VAL A 102 3.67 -1.45 -9.57
N HIS A 103 2.57 -2.17 -9.82
CA HIS A 103 2.62 -3.53 -10.36
C HIS A 103 3.32 -3.58 -11.72
N GLU A 104 2.92 -2.72 -12.66
CA GLU A 104 3.56 -2.60 -13.98
C GLU A 104 5.06 -2.35 -13.86
N ARG A 105 5.46 -1.39 -13.01
CA ARG A 105 6.87 -1.07 -12.78
C ARG A 105 7.63 -2.24 -12.17
N CYS A 106 7.01 -3.01 -11.29
CA CYS A 106 7.63 -4.19 -10.69
C CYS A 106 7.85 -5.30 -11.72
N LEU A 107 6.90 -5.51 -12.64
CA LEU A 107 7.06 -6.47 -13.74
C LEU A 107 8.24 -6.10 -14.65
N GLU A 108 8.44 -4.82 -14.95
CA GLU A 108 9.62 -4.35 -15.71
C GLU A 108 10.94 -4.67 -14.99
N VAL A 109 10.97 -4.43 -13.67
CA VAL A 109 12.16 -4.66 -12.83
C VAL A 109 12.49 -6.14 -12.74
N GLU A 110 11.48 -6.99 -12.54
CA GLU A 110 11.63 -8.44 -12.46
C GLU A 110 12.08 -9.03 -13.80
N LYS A 111 11.43 -8.65 -14.92
CA LYS A 111 11.84 -9.08 -16.28
C LYS A 111 13.27 -8.67 -16.62
N GLY A 112 13.70 -7.50 -16.14
CA GLY A 112 15.06 -7.00 -16.33
C GLY A 112 16.13 -7.66 -15.47
N LYS A 113 15.79 -8.55 -14.52
CA LYS A 113 16.69 -9.13 -13.49
C LYS A 113 17.52 -8.08 -12.73
N LYS A 114 17.10 -6.81 -12.69
CA LYS A 114 17.80 -5.75 -11.96
C LYS A 114 17.31 -5.77 -10.52
N ARG A 115 18.12 -6.29 -9.58
CA ARG A 115 17.85 -6.11 -8.14
C ARG A 115 17.92 -4.61 -7.82
N ILE A 116 16.77 -3.97 -7.64
CA ILE A 116 16.71 -2.62 -7.07
C ILE A 116 17.06 -2.72 -5.60
N THR A 117 18.31 -2.39 -5.28
CA THR A 117 18.78 -2.22 -3.91
C THR A 117 18.85 -0.72 -3.64
N VAL A 118 17.81 -0.15 -3.03
CA VAL A 118 17.92 1.22 -2.52
C VAL A 118 18.53 1.16 -1.13
N ILE A 119 19.87 1.25 -1.09
CA ILE A 119 20.59 1.57 0.14
C ILE A 119 20.67 3.09 0.17
N LYS A 120 19.96 3.77 1.07
CA LYS A 120 20.22 5.19 1.32
C LYS A 120 21.38 5.30 2.30
N GLU A 121 22.30 6.20 1.98
CA GLU A 121 23.44 6.63 2.78
C GLU A 121 23.05 6.85 4.23
N SER A 122 23.93 6.45 5.14
CA SER A 122 23.85 6.74 6.57
C SER A 122 23.62 8.23 6.79
N GLU A 123 22.53 8.60 7.47
CA GLU A 123 22.42 9.95 8.05
C GLU A 123 23.65 10.18 8.94
N PRO A 124 24.31 11.35 8.88
CA PRO A 124 25.43 11.66 9.77
C PRO A 124 24.92 11.54 11.21
N SER A 125 25.68 10.83 12.03
CA SER A 125 25.42 10.63 13.46
C SER A 125 25.10 11.98 14.10
N LYS A 126 23.85 12.17 14.53
CA LYS A 126 23.53 13.28 15.42
C LYS A 126 24.31 13.05 16.70
N GLU A 127 25.27 13.93 16.96
CA GLU A 127 25.93 14.07 18.26
C GLU A 127 24.86 14.05 19.35
N LYS A 128 25.04 13.14 20.31
CA LYS A 128 24.29 13.16 21.56
C LYS A 128 24.65 14.46 22.28
N LYS A 129 23.76 15.45 22.27
CA LYS A 129 23.79 16.46 23.33
C LYS A 129 23.30 15.79 24.60
N GLU A 130 24.21 15.60 25.55
CA GLU A 130 23.88 15.23 26.93
C GLU A 130 22.95 16.30 27.52
N GLU A 131 21.68 15.96 27.66
CA GLU A 131 20.72 16.74 28.42
C GLU A 131 20.95 16.45 29.91
N LYS A 132 21.67 17.34 30.60
CA LYS A 132 21.85 17.28 32.05
C LYS A 132 20.50 17.54 32.73
N ILE A 133 19.88 16.49 33.24
CA ILE A 133 18.71 16.58 34.11
C ILE A 133 19.12 17.26 35.43
N PRO A 134 18.53 18.41 35.81
CA PRO A 134 18.82 19.02 37.10
C PRO A 134 18.26 18.14 38.23
N ARG A 135 19.14 17.70 39.14
CA ARG A 135 18.73 17.10 40.41
C ARG A 135 18.25 18.21 41.33
N PHE A 136 16.96 18.26 41.61
CA PHE A 136 16.42 19.04 42.71
C PHE A 136 16.85 18.38 44.04
N ARG A 137 17.46 19.18 44.92
CA ARG A 137 17.78 18.82 46.31
C ARG A 137 16.60 19.13 47.21
#